data_AF-A0A8S9V4L0-F1
#
_entry.id   AF-A0A8S9V4L0-F1
#
_cell.length_a   1.000
_cell.length_b   1.000
_cell.length_c   1.000
_cell.angle_alpha   90.00
_cell.angle_beta   90.00
_cell.angle_gamma   90.00
#
_symmetry.space_group_name_H-M   'P 1'
#
loop_
_entity.id
_entity.type
_entity.pdbx_description
1 polymer ?
#
loop_
_entity_poly.entity_id
_entity_poly.type
_entity_poly.pdbx_seq_one_letter_code
_entity_poly.pdbx_strand_id
1 'polypeptide(L)'
;MTDKAVHEKDVLQEAFPDARQWLCQWHVVTWLKEQVVRYAPKVQKEVKGIMKALVYSRSEQEYIDCKAALLSKLDSNEDHPLYVTFSKNLDVNSDEWVSYKRGNVPHLQNNTNNRIESKWGKIKHVVDATFKIDELISMLITLRNYAEEQNSLNFIASEAAQQWLKILS
;
A
#
# COMPACT_ATOMS: atom_id res chain seq x y z
N MET A 1 2.37 3.57 -4.69
CA MET A 1 1.99 2.73 -3.53
C MET A 1 2.11 1.29 -3.96
N THR A 2 2.92 0.50 -3.26
CA THR A 2 3.24 -0.89 -3.60
C THR A 2 2.95 -1.82 -2.45
N ASP A 3 2.92 -3.12 -2.72
CA ASP A 3 2.85 -4.13 -1.68
C ASP A 3 4.22 -4.27 -0.98
N LYS A 4 4.29 -5.08 0.08
CA LYS A 4 5.55 -5.36 0.76
C LYS A 4 6.39 -6.35 -0.06
N ALA A 5 6.92 -5.91 -1.20
CA ALA A 5 7.83 -6.67 -2.05
C ALA A 5 9.21 -5.99 -2.08
N VAL A 6 10.14 -6.50 -1.27
CA VAL A 6 11.48 -5.90 -1.08
C VAL A 6 12.27 -5.86 -2.39
N HIS A 7 12.21 -6.92 -3.18
CA HIS A 7 12.82 -7.07 -4.50
C HIS A 7 12.34 -6.02 -5.52
N GLU A 8 11.05 -5.66 -5.47
CA GLU A 8 10.47 -4.68 -6.39
C GLU A 8 10.90 -3.26 -6.01
N LYS A 9 11.29 -3.03 -4.76
CA LYS A 9 11.68 -1.70 -4.28
C LYS A 9 12.89 -1.16 -5.02
N ASP A 10 13.95 -1.96 -5.11
CA ASP A 10 15.20 -1.52 -5.75
C ASP A 10 14.98 -1.26 -7.24
N VAL A 11 14.23 -2.13 -7.92
CA VAL A 11 13.87 -1.98 -9.33
C VAL A 11 13.03 -0.72 -9.58
N LEU A 12 12.06 -0.44 -8.72
CA LEU A 12 11.22 0.76 -8.85
C LEU A 12 11.99 2.05 -8.56
N GLN A 13 12.92 2.02 -7.60
CA GLN A 13 13.79 3.15 -7.29
C GLN A 13 14.77 3.43 -8.43
N GLU A 14 15.27 2.39 -9.11
CA GLU A 14 16.10 2.54 -10.31
C GLU A 14 15.31 3.11 -11.49
N ALA A 15 14.10 2.59 -11.74
CA ALA A 15 13.25 3.05 -12.84
C ALA A 15 12.66 4.45 -12.62
N PHE A 16 12.40 4.83 -11.37
CA PHE A 16 11.74 6.09 -10.99
C PHE A 16 12.45 6.75 -9.80
N PRO A 17 13.68 7.27 -10.00
CA PRO A 17 14.52 7.76 -8.90
C PRO A 17 13.90 8.91 -8.11
N ASP A 18 13.10 9.76 -8.76
CA ASP A 18 12.44 10.90 -8.14
C ASP A 18 11.11 10.53 -7.45
N ALA A 19 10.64 9.29 -7.62
CA ALA A 19 9.39 8.84 -7.02
C ALA A 19 9.60 8.32 -5.60
N ARG A 20 8.87 8.87 -4.63
CA ARG A 20 8.83 8.32 -3.28
C ARG A 20 7.99 7.05 -3.23
N GLN A 21 8.60 5.90 -2.97
CA GLN A 21 7.86 4.65 -2.79
C GLN A 21 7.14 4.61 -1.44
N TRP A 22 5.86 4.28 -1.48
CA TRP A 22 4.99 4.17 -0.30
C TRP A 22 4.47 2.74 -0.22
N LEU A 23 4.52 2.12 0.95
CA LEU A 23 3.95 0.79 1.14
C LEU A 23 2.46 0.88 1.46
N CYS A 24 1.70 -0.08 0.95
CA CYS A 24 0.30 -0.26 1.31
C CYS A 24 0.18 -0.57 2.80
N GLN A 25 -0.51 0.30 3.55
CA GLN A 25 -0.65 0.15 5.00
C GLN A 25 -1.39 -1.14 5.38
N TRP A 26 -2.35 -1.56 4.56
CA TRP A 26 -3.06 -2.82 4.77
C TRP A 26 -2.10 -4.01 4.73
N HIS A 27 -1.25 -4.09 3.70
CA HIS A 27 -0.24 -5.14 3.59
C HIS A 27 0.80 -5.10 4.71
N VAL A 28 1.21 -3.91 5.14
CA VAL A 28 2.10 -3.76 6.30
C VAL A 28 1.44 -4.30 7.57
N VAL A 29 0.18 -3.95 7.84
CA VAL A 29 -0.58 -4.47 8.99
C VAL A 29 -0.76 -5.99 8.90
N THR A 30 -1.10 -6.53 7.73
CA THR A 30 -1.27 -7.97 7.51
C THR A 30 0.03 -8.72 7.81
N TRP A 31 1.15 -8.29 7.22
CA TRP A 31 2.46 -8.89 7.47
C TRP A 31 2.87 -8.80 8.95
N LEU A 32 2.66 -7.66 9.60
CA LEU A 32 2.96 -7.51 11.03
C LEU A 32 2.15 -8.51 11.87
N LYS A 33 0.86 -8.68 11.59
CA LYS A 33 0.00 -9.63 12.31
C LYS A 33 0.49 -11.07 12.14
N GLU A 34 1.03 -11.44 10.98
CA GLU A 34 1.64 -12.76 10.76
C GLU A 34 2.91 -12.94 11.61
N GLN A 35 3.77 -11.92 11.69
CA GLN A 35 4.96 -11.98 12.55
C GLN A 35 4.57 -12.11 14.03
N VAL A 36 3.50 -11.44 14.46
CA VAL A 36 2.97 -11.58 15.82
C VAL A 36 2.52 -13.01 16.11
N VAL A 37 1.82 -13.66 15.17
CA VAL A 37 1.44 -15.08 15.33
C VAL A 37 2.67 -15.96 15.47
N ARG A 38 3.71 -15.70 14.67
CA ARG A 38 4.95 -16.49 14.65
C ARG A 38 5.78 -16.33 15.92
N TYR A 39 5.96 -15.11 16.40
CA TYR A 39 6.95 -14.80 17.43
C TYR A 39 6.35 -14.46 18.80
N ALA A 40 5.08 -14.06 18.88
CA ALA A 40 4.44 -13.68 20.14
C ALA A 40 3.02 -14.29 20.29
N PRO A 41 2.85 -15.63 20.11
CA PRO A 41 1.53 -16.26 20.11
C PRO A 41 0.76 -16.09 21.44
N LYS A 42 1.48 -16.02 22.57
CA LYS A 42 0.87 -15.87 23.91
C LYS A 42 0.15 -14.53 24.11
N VAL A 43 0.67 -13.45 23.52
CA VAL A 43 0.16 -12.08 23.65
C VAL A 43 -0.42 -11.54 22.34
N GLN A 44 -0.73 -12.44 21.39
CA GLN A 44 -1.00 -12.05 20.00
C GLN A 44 -2.15 -11.05 19.83
N LYS A 45 -3.21 -11.13 20.65
CA LYS A 45 -4.40 -10.28 20.50
C LYS A 45 -4.04 -8.81 20.75
N GLU A 46 -3.29 -8.58 21.83
CA GLU A 46 -2.87 -7.24 22.27
C GLU A 46 -1.81 -6.69 21.32
N VAL A 47 -0.80 -7.50 21.01
CA VAL A 47 0.29 -7.09 20.13
C VAL A 47 -0.18 -6.82 18.70
N LYS A 48 -1.16 -7.58 18.15
CA LYS A 48 -1.78 -7.26 16.85
C LYS A 48 -2.49 -5.90 16.87
N GLY A 49 -3.09 -5.53 17.99
CA GLY A 49 -3.71 -4.21 18.19
C GLY A 49 -2.66 -3.10 18.18
N ILE A 50 -1.57 -3.28 18.94
CA ILE A 50 -0.46 -2.33 19.00
C ILE A 50 0.19 -2.16 17.63
N MET A 51 0.48 -3.25 16.91
CA MET A 51 1.06 -3.19 15.56
C MET A 51 0.17 -2.41 14.58
N LYS A 52 -1.15 -2.57 14.68
CA LYS A 52 -2.10 -1.79 13.87
C LYS A 52 -2.05 -0.30 14.26
N ALA A 53 -2.06 0.01 15.56
CA ALA A 53 -1.99 1.39 16.04
C ALA A 53 -0.71 2.09 15.57
N LEU A 54 0.42 1.39 15.62
CA LEU A 54 1.74 1.84 15.20
C LEU A 54 1.77 2.25 13.71
N VAL A 55 1.12 1.49 12.82
CA VAL A 55 1.00 1.85 11.39
C VAL A 55 0.17 3.11 11.18
N TYR A 56 -0.89 3.27 11.98
CA TYR A 56 -1.84 4.37 11.84
C TYR A 56 -1.56 5.57 12.75
N SER A 57 -0.43 5.60 13.46
CA SER A 57 -0.02 6.71 14.32
C SER A 57 -0.10 8.04 13.59
N ARG A 58 -0.71 9.02 14.25
CA ARG A 58 -0.98 10.37 13.70
C ARG A 58 0.04 11.42 14.15
N SER A 59 0.93 11.05 15.05
CA SER A 59 2.07 11.85 15.48
C SER A 59 3.28 10.98 15.77
N GLU A 60 4.44 11.61 15.85
CA GLU A 60 5.67 10.96 16.30
C GLU A 60 5.54 10.44 17.74
N GLN A 61 4.89 11.21 18.63
CA GLN A 61 4.65 10.78 20.00
C GLN A 61 3.79 9.51 20.05
N GLU A 62 2.68 9.46 19.32
CA GLU A 62 1.84 8.25 19.24
C GLU A 62 2.63 7.03 18.73
N TYR A 63 3.57 7.25 17.81
CA TYR A 63 4.42 6.19 17.27
C TYR A 63 5.40 5.65 18.32
N ILE A 64 6.06 6.55 19.04
CA ILE A 64 6.98 6.22 20.13
C ILE A 64 6.24 5.49 21.25
N ASP A 65 5.05 5.97 21.63
CA ASP A 65 4.21 5.35 22.66
C ASP A 65 3.79 3.94 22.25
N CYS A 66 3.42 3.73 20.98
CA CYS A 66 3.12 2.39 20.46
C CYS A 66 4.35 1.46 20.49
N LYS A 67 5.55 1.97 20.18
CA LYS A 67 6.79 1.19 20.27
C LYS A 67 7.11 0.81 21.73
N ALA A 68 6.93 1.74 22.66
CA ALA A 68 7.12 1.47 24.09
C ALA A 68 6.10 0.43 24.60
N ALA A 69 4.83 0.56 24.22
CA ALA A 69 3.78 -0.40 24.56
C ALA A 69 4.07 -1.80 23.96
N LEU A 70 4.58 -1.86 22.72
CA LEU A 70 5.02 -3.10 22.10
C LEU A 70 6.12 -3.76 22.93
N LEU A 71 7.17 -3.01 23.26
CA LEU A 71 8.32 -3.53 24.01
C LEU A 71 7.91 -4.00 25.41
N SER A 72 7.06 -3.24 26.10
CA SER A 72 6.48 -3.63 27.39
C SER A 72 5.70 -4.96 27.32
N LYS A 73 4.97 -5.20 26.23
CA LYS A 73 4.26 -6.48 25.99
C LYS A 73 5.17 -7.64 25.61
N LEU A 74 6.43 -7.36 25.30
CA LEU A 74 7.47 -8.34 25.02
C LEU A 74 8.46 -8.44 26.19
N ASP A 75 7.97 -8.23 27.42
CA ASP A 75 8.74 -8.30 28.67
C ASP A 75 9.95 -7.33 28.68
N SER A 76 9.80 -6.19 28.01
CA SER A 76 10.86 -5.19 27.83
C SER A 76 12.14 -5.74 27.18
N ASN A 77 12.01 -6.81 26.39
CA ASN A 77 13.13 -7.47 25.74
C ASN A 77 13.34 -6.96 24.30
N GLU A 78 14.36 -6.14 24.08
CA GLU A 78 14.72 -5.64 22.75
C GLU A 78 15.25 -6.74 21.82
N ASP A 79 15.81 -7.82 22.37
CA ASP A 79 16.27 -8.99 21.62
C ASP A 79 15.13 -9.94 21.25
N HIS A 80 13.89 -9.63 21.65
CA HIS A 80 12.74 -10.45 21.30
C HIS A 80 12.63 -10.59 19.77
N PRO A 81 12.51 -11.82 19.20
CA PRO A 81 12.53 -12.03 17.75
C PRO A 81 11.53 -11.18 16.96
N LEU A 82 10.35 -10.94 17.53
CA LEU A 82 9.36 -10.03 16.95
C LEU A 82 9.88 -8.58 16.84
N TYR A 83 10.47 -8.06 17.92
CA TYR A 83 10.93 -6.67 18.00
C TYR A 83 12.11 -6.45 17.04
N VAL A 84 13.08 -7.38 17.06
CA VAL A 84 14.20 -7.38 16.10
C VAL A 84 13.71 -7.46 14.65
N THR A 85 12.75 -8.35 14.36
CA THR A 85 12.18 -8.49 13.02
C THR A 85 11.45 -7.22 12.58
N PHE A 86 10.63 -6.63 13.45
CA PHE A 86 9.95 -5.37 13.20
C PHE A 86 10.93 -4.22 12.94
N SER A 87 11.93 -4.07 13.82
CA SER A 87 12.92 -3.01 13.74
C SER A 87 13.69 -3.09 12.42
N LYS A 88 14.28 -4.24 12.11
CA LYS A 88 15.10 -4.43 10.90
C LYS A 88 14.33 -4.31 9.59
N ASN A 89 13.09 -4.82 9.54
CA ASN A 89 12.36 -4.96 8.27
C ASN A 89 11.39 -3.82 7.97
N LEU A 90 11.00 -3.02 8.96
CA LEU A 90 9.98 -1.98 8.76
C LEU A 90 10.33 -0.65 9.43
N ASP A 91 10.79 -0.67 10.68
CA ASP A 91 11.03 0.56 11.45
C ASP A 91 12.07 1.47 10.78
N VAL A 92 13.12 0.88 10.18
CA VAL A 92 14.15 1.59 9.39
C VAL A 92 13.54 2.43 8.27
N ASN A 93 12.44 1.97 7.67
CA ASN A 93 11.78 2.62 6.54
C ASN A 93 10.39 3.17 6.93
N SER A 94 10.21 3.58 8.20
CA SER A 94 8.93 4.06 8.75
C SER A 94 8.29 5.19 7.94
N ASP A 95 9.10 6.01 7.27
CA ASP A 95 8.67 7.10 6.39
C ASP A 95 7.81 6.63 5.20
N GLU A 96 7.88 5.35 4.83
CA GLU A 96 7.18 4.80 3.66
C GLU A 96 5.78 4.27 3.98
N TRP A 97 5.44 4.07 5.25
CA TRP A 97 4.21 3.37 5.64
C TRP A 97 3.50 3.95 6.86
N VAL A 98 4.17 4.68 7.75
CA VAL A 98 3.51 5.29 8.92
C VAL A 98 2.67 6.48 8.50
N SER A 99 1.42 6.54 8.97
CA SER A 99 0.45 7.58 8.57
C SER A 99 0.95 9.01 8.76
N TYR A 100 1.48 9.38 9.94
CA TYR A 100 1.87 10.77 10.20
C TYR A 100 3.02 11.26 9.31
N LYS A 101 3.89 10.35 8.86
CA LYS A 101 5.02 10.66 7.96
C LYS A 101 4.60 10.77 6.49
N ARG A 102 3.34 10.46 6.18
CA ARG A 102 2.73 10.53 4.85
C ARG A 102 1.90 11.81 4.63
N GLY A 103 1.66 12.62 5.66
CA GLY A 103 0.64 13.69 5.67
C GLY A 103 0.78 14.86 4.67
N ASN A 104 1.89 14.97 3.92
CA ASN A 104 2.14 16.10 3.01
C ASN A 104 1.88 15.82 1.52
N VAL A 105 1.23 14.71 1.17
CA VAL A 105 0.85 14.41 -0.23
C VAL A 105 -0.67 14.26 -0.30
N PRO A 106 -1.38 14.90 -1.25
CA PRO A 106 -2.81 14.69 -1.47
C PRO A 106 -3.09 13.22 -1.82
N HIS A 107 -3.28 12.39 -0.80
CA HIS A 107 -3.44 10.95 -0.94
C HIS A 107 -4.78 10.57 -1.56
N LEU A 108 -5.78 11.47 -1.66
CA LEU A 108 -7.15 11.14 -2.07
C LEU A 108 -7.70 9.87 -1.37
N GLN A 109 -7.33 9.65 -0.10
CA GLN A 109 -7.59 8.41 0.67
C GLN A 109 -7.02 7.11 0.08
N ASN A 110 -6.05 7.19 -0.82
CA ASN A 110 -5.31 6.07 -1.41
C ASN A 110 -4.24 5.57 -0.41
N ASN A 111 -4.72 5.10 0.75
CA ASN A 111 -3.92 4.55 1.84
C ASN A 111 -3.75 3.03 1.69
N THR A 112 -4.49 2.47 0.74
CA THR A 112 -4.64 1.06 0.43
C THR A 112 -4.62 0.92 -1.09
N ASN A 113 -4.14 -0.22 -1.58
CA ASN A 113 -4.17 -0.58 -2.99
C ASN A 113 -5.55 -1.10 -3.46
N ASN A 114 -6.59 -1.04 -2.61
CA ASN A 114 -7.94 -1.59 -2.86
C ASN A 114 -8.51 -1.25 -4.25
N ARG A 115 -8.27 -0.04 -4.75
CA ARG A 115 -8.73 0.39 -6.08
C ARG A 115 -8.06 -0.42 -7.20
N ILE A 116 -6.77 -0.71 -7.04
CA ILE A 116 -5.98 -1.51 -7.97
C ILE A 116 -6.36 -3.00 -7.80
N GLU A 117 -6.46 -3.49 -6.56
CA GLU A 117 -6.87 -4.88 -6.27
C GLU A 117 -8.27 -5.20 -6.80
N SER A 118 -9.24 -4.30 -6.66
CA SER A 118 -10.59 -4.49 -7.19
C SER A 118 -10.61 -4.60 -8.72
N LYS A 119 -9.77 -3.80 -9.42
CA LYS A 119 -9.60 -3.90 -10.87
C LYS A 119 -8.95 -5.23 -11.25
N TRP A 120 -7.90 -5.64 -10.54
CA TRP A 120 -7.25 -6.94 -10.74
C TRP A 120 -8.19 -8.11 -10.46
N GLY A 121 -9.08 -8.01 -9.48
CA GLY A 121 -10.10 -9.02 -9.20
C GLY A 121 -10.98 -9.28 -10.41
N LYS A 122 -11.45 -8.21 -11.08
CA LYS A 122 -12.24 -8.32 -12.32
C LYS A 122 -11.45 -8.98 -13.45
N ILE A 123 -10.17 -8.63 -13.61
CA ILE A 123 -9.31 -9.24 -14.63
C ILE A 123 -9.10 -10.74 -14.33
N LYS A 124 -8.83 -11.10 -13.07
CA LYS A 124 -8.67 -12.49 -12.63
C LYS A 124 -9.92 -13.35 -12.83
N HIS A 125 -11.11 -12.75 -12.91
CA HIS A 125 -12.34 -13.49 -13.25
C HIS A 125 -12.45 -13.81 -14.74
N VAL A 126 -11.79 -13.04 -15.61
CA VAL A 126 -11.80 -13.21 -17.06
C VAL A 126 -10.59 -14.03 -17.53
N VAL A 127 -9.48 -13.94 -16.80
CA VAL A 127 -8.26 -14.70 -17.04
C VAL A 127 -8.35 -16.10 -16.43
N ASP A 128 -8.28 -17.12 -17.26
CA ASP A 128 -8.13 -18.52 -16.82
C ASP A 128 -6.64 -18.89 -16.68
N ALA A 129 -6.31 -19.83 -15.79
CA ALA A 129 -4.95 -20.35 -15.59
C ALA A 129 -4.36 -21.05 -16.83
N THR A 130 -5.19 -21.34 -17.83
CA THR A 130 -4.82 -21.96 -19.11
C THR A 130 -4.26 -20.98 -20.15
N PHE A 131 -4.37 -19.67 -19.93
CA PHE A 131 -3.81 -18.67 -20.85
C PHE A 131 -2.29 -18.71 -20.84
N LYS A 132 -1.67 -18.65 -22.03
CA LYS A 132 -0.23 -18.44 -22.12
C LYS A 132 0.14 -17.00 -21.74
N ILE A 133 1.38 -16.81 -21.29
CA ILE A 133 1.86 -15.50 -20.83
C ILE A 133 1.78 -14.43 -21.92
N ASP A 134 2.10 -14.77 -23.16
CA ASP A 134 2.04 -13.87 -24.32
C ASP A 134 0.61 -13.46 -24.68
N GLU A 135 -0.35 -14.39 -24.60
CA GLU A 135 -1.78 -14.11 -24.78
C GLU A 135 -2.30 -13.19 -23.66
N LEU A 136 -1.89 -13.45 -22.42
CA LEU A 136 -2.24 -12.64 -21.27
C LEU A 136 -1.71 -11.21 -21.40
N ILE A 137 -0.43 -11.06 -21.75
CA ILE A 137 0.21 -9.74 -21.93
C ILE A 137 -0.48 -8.97 -23.05
N SER A 138 -0.75 -9.63 -24.18
CA SER A 138 -1.43 -9.00 -25.32
C SER A 138 -2.82 -8.50 -24.92
N MET A 139 -3.61 -9.32 -24.22
CA MET A 139 -4.93 -8.93 -23.72
C MET A 139 -4.86 -7.75 -22.74
N LEU A 140 -3.87 -7.75 -21.83
CA LEU A 140 -3.68 -6.65 -20.88
C LEU A 140 -3.32 -5.33 -21.57
N ILE A 141 -2.46 -5.38 -22.60
CA ILE A 141 -2.11 -4.22 -23.42
C ILE A 141 -3.36 -3.71 -24.16
N THR A 142 -4.15 -4.59 -24.77
CA THR A 142 -5.38 -4.20 -25.47
C THR A 142 -6.40 -3.56 -24.53
N LEU A 143 -6.63 -4.15 -23.35
CA LEU A 143 -7.54 -3.60 -22.34
C LEU A 143 -7.06 -2.24 -21.83
N ARG A 144 -5.75 -2.06 -21.66
CA ARG A 144 -5.15 -0.78 -21.28
C ARG A 144 -5.39 0.27 -22.36
N ASN A 145 -5.08 -0.02 -23.62
CA ASN A 145 -5.25 0.91 -24.74
C ASN A 145 -6.72 1.34 -24.87
N TYR A 146 -7.65 0.38 -24.79
CA TYR A 146 -9.08 0.66 -24.81
C TYR A 146 -9.50 1.61 -23.67
N ALA A 147 -9.00 1.39 -22.45
CA ALA A 147 -9.32 2.26 -21.31
C ALA A 147 -8.72 3.68 -21.46
N GLU A 148 -7.52 3.81 -22.03
CA GLU A 148 -6.87 5.10 -22.30
C GLU A 148 -7.61 5.90 -23.39
N GLU A 149 -8.10 5.22 -24.43
CA GLU A 149 -8.96 5.81 -25.46
C GLU A 149 -10.29 6.32 -24.89
N GLN A 150 -10.97 5.50 -24.07
CA GLN A 150 -12.23 5.90 -23.42
C GLN A 150 -12.05 7.09 -22.48
N ASN A 151 -10.96 7.15 -21.72
CA ASN A 151 -10.66 8.31 -20.87
C ASN A 151 -10.41 9.57 -21.70
N SER A 152 -9.67 9.46 -22.81
CA SER A 152 -9.44 10.57 -23.73
C SER A 152 -10.75 11.09 -24.32
N LEU A 153 -11.64 10.20 -24.76
CA LEU A 153 -12.95 10.56 -25.30
C LEU A 153 -13.84 11.23 -24.25
N ASN A 154 -13.88 10.71 -23.02
CA ASN A 154 -14.66 11.30 -21.93
C ASN A 154 -14.14 12.69 -21.53
N PHE A 155 -12.82 12.88 -21.55
CA PHE A 155 -12.20 14.18 -21.30
C PHE A 155 -12.60 15.21 -22.36
N ILE A 156 -12.51 14.85 -23.65
CA ILE A 156 -12.93 15.71 -24.76
C ILE A 156 -14.43 16.04 -24.68
N ALA A 157 -15.27 15.05 -24.36
CA ALA A 157 -16.71 15.26 -24.19
C ALA A 157 -17.03 16.22 -23.03
N SER A 158 -16.29 16.13 -21.93
CA SER A 158 -16.40 17.04 -20.79
C SER A 158 -15.99 18.47 -21.15
N GLU A 159 -14.86 18.65 -21.85
CA GLU A 159 -14.44 19.98 -22.33
C GLU A 159 -15.46 20.59 -23.28
N ALA A 160 -15.94 19.81 -24.25
CA ALA A 160 -16.98 20.25 -25.19
C ALA A 160 -18.25 20.68 -24.45
N ALA A 161 -18.72 19.90 -23.47
CA ALA A 161 -19.90 20.25 -22.66
C ALA A 161 -19.71 21.55 -21.86
N GLN A 162 -18.53 21.77 -21.28
CA GLN A 162 -18.21 23.03 -20.59
C GLN A 162 -18.16 24.23 -21.55
N GLN A 163 -17.64 24.02 -22.76
CA GLN A 163 -17.57 25.05 -23.79
C GLN A 163 -18.97 25.41 -24.32
N TRP A 164 -19.84 24.42 -24.52
CA TRP A 164 -21.25 24.62 -24.86
C TRP A 164 -22.02 25.39 -23.77
N LEU A 165 -21.79 25.08 -22.49
CA LEU A 165 -22.41 25.81 -21.37
C LEU A 165 -21.98 27.29 -21.33
N LYS A 166 -20.73 27.60 -21.68
CA LYS A 166 -20.24 28.99 -21.79
C LYS A 166 -20.84 29.76 -22.96
N ILE A 167 -21.25 29.07 -24.01
CA ILE A 167 -21.92 29.69 -25.17
C ILE A 167 -23.38 30.01 -24.86
N LEU A 168 -24.00 29.26 -23.95
CA LEU A 168 -25.41 29.42 -23.54
C LEU A 168 -25.62 30.33 -22.33
N SER A 169 -24.54 30.81 -21.68
CA SER A 169 -24.54 31.75 -20.56
C SER A 169 -24.21 33.17 -21.00
#